data_AF-A0AAV9PK93-F1
#
_entry.id   AF-A0AAV9PK93-F1
#
_cell.length_a   1.000
_cell.length_b   1.000
_cell.length_c   1.000
_cell.angle_alpha   90.00
_cell.angle_beta   90.00
_cell.angle_gamma   90.00
#
_symmetry.space_group_name_H-M   'P 1'
#
loop_
_entity.id
_entity.type
_entity.pdbx_description
1 polymer ?
#
loop_
_entity_poly.entity_id
_entity_poly.type
_entity_poly.pdbx_seq_one_letter_code
_entity_poly.pdbx_strand_id
1 'polypeptide(L)'
;MQINEHALPDARLNHKTEAWEHSNVLIIGGGLTSVQLADVLIRRGVSKVHLLMRRGWQLKPFDVDLIWMSKFKSTARAASRSADSFEENLDIIKQARDGGSTTSRYQKILEGHIKRKRLVVHTHITVKTQSYCRDTKHRIIGSQPPLLALPEFDPSS
;
A
#
# COMPACT_ATOMS: atom_id res chain seq x y z
N MET A 1 19.05 -3.12 23.17
CA MET A 1 18.80 -3.26 21.72
C MET A 1 18.20 -1.95 21.23
N GLN A 2 19.02 -1.07 20.68
CA GLN A 2 18.62 0.28 20.28
C GLN A 2 18.00 0.17 18.88
N ILE A 3 16.68 0.29 18.79
CA ILE A 3 15.97 0.27 17.51
C ILE A 3 16.29 1.60 16.83
N ASN A 4 17.13 1.56 15.80
CA ASN A 4 17.50 2.76 15.05
C ASN A 4 16.25 3.23 14.29
N GLU A 5 15.64 4.33 14.72
CA GLU A 5 14.34 4.82 14.19
C GLU A 5 14.37 5.12 12.69
N HIS A 6 15.57 5.22 12.10
CA HIS A 6 15.81 5.50 10.69
C HIS A 6 15.97 4.26 9.81
N ALA A 7 16.21 3.07 10.37
CA ALA A 7 16.46 1.87 9.60
C ALA A 7 15.18 1.41 8.86
N LEU A 8 15.31 1.08 7.58
CA LEU A 8 14.30 0.32 6.84
C LEU A 8 14.22 -1.10 7.42
N PRO A 9 13.05 -1.75 7.34
CA PRO A 9 12.86 -3.08 7.92
C PRO A 9 13.73 -4.16 7.26
N ASP A 10 14.25 -3.92 6.04
CA ASP A 10 15.08 -4.88 5.32
C ASP A 10 16.55 -4.44 5.30
N ALA A 11 17.45 -5.31 5.78
CA ALA A 11 18.88 -5.03 5.90
C ALA A 11 19.58 -4.86 4.54
N ARG A 12 19.14 -5.59 3.50
CA ARG A 12 19.69 -5.46 2.15
C ARG A 12 19.25 -4.13 1.54
N LEU A 13 18.01 -3.73 1.77
CA LEU A 13 17.53 -2.42 1.33
C LEU A 13 18.28 -1.28 2.02
N ASN A 14 18.54 -1.38 3.34
CA ASN A 14 19.39 -0.42 4.05
C ASN A 14 20.78 -0.32 3.41
N HIS A 15 21.44 -1.47 3.20
CA HIS A 15 22.77 -1.50 2.60
C HIS A 15 22.79 -0.84 1.21
N LYS A 16 21.82 -1.15 0.35
CA LYS A 16 21.67 -0.52 -0.96
C LYS A 16 21.48 0.99 -0.86
N THR A 17 20.63 1.45 0.06
CA THR A 17 20.38 2.89 0.24
C THR A 17 21.61 3.62 0.79
N GLU A 18 22.37 3.01 1.70
CA GLU A 18 23.63 3.56 2.24
C GLU A 18 24.73 3.59 1.18
N ALA A 19 24.78 2.57 0.32
CA ALA A 19 25.72 2.47 -0.80
C ALA A 19 25.28 3.26 -2.05
N TRP A 20 24.15 3.98 -2.00
CA TRP A 20 23.56 4.72 -3.13
C TRP A 20 23.30 3.85 -4.37
N GLU A 21 23.08 2.55 -4.16
CA GLU A 21 22.75 1.61 -5.22
C GLU A 21 21.28 1.71 -5.63
N HIS A 22 21.01 1.33 -6.88
CA HIS A 22 19.66 1.34 -7.41
C HIS A 22 18.78 0.28 -6.71
N SER A 23 17.65 0.72 -6.15
CA SER A 23 16.69 -0.12 -5.41
C SER A 23 15.26 0.07 -5.92
N ASN A 24 14.58 -1.05 -6.13
CA ASN A 24 13.19 -1.11 -6.58
C ASN A 24 12.35 -1.84 -5.54
N VAL A 25 11.38 -1.12 -4.95
CA VAL A 25 10.48 -1.68 -3.94
C VAL A 25 9.06 -1.75 -4.46
N LEU A 26 8.42 -2.90 -4.24
CA LEU A 26 7.02 -3.13 -4.55
C LEU A 26 6.15 -3.00 -3.30
N ILE A 27 5.08 -2.21 -3.40
CA ILE A 27 4.05 -2.12 -2.38
C ILE A 27 2.72 -2.55 -3.01
N ILE A 28 2.05 -3.50 -2.36
CA ILE A 28 0.73 -3.97 -2.77
C ILE A 28 -0.30 -3.38 -1.79
N GLY A 29 -1.27 -2.64 -2.33
CA GLY A 29 -2.32 -2.00 -1.56
C GLY A 29 -2.49 -0.52 -1.90
N GLY A 30 -3.71 -0.02 -1.75
CA GLY A 30 -4.08 1.36 -2.10
C GLY A 30 -4.53 2.23 -0.92
N GLY A 31 -4.40 1.73 0.31
CA GLY A 31 -4.82 2.44 1.51
C GLY A 31 -3.75 3.39 2.05
N LEU A 32 -4.14 4.15 3.07
CA LEU A 32 -3.29 5.14 3.73
C LEU A 32 -1.93 4.56 4.15
N THR A 33 -1.89 3.36 4.72
CA THR A 33 -0.64 2.69 5.13
C THR A 33 0.30 2.45 3.95
N SER A 34 -0.21 1.97 2.81
CA SER A 34 0.59 1.70 1.62
C SER A 34 1.20 2.99 1.07
N VAL A 35 0.41 4.07 1.10
CA VAL A 35 0.84 5.40 0.64
C VAL A 35 1.85 6.03 1.59
N GLN A 36 1.64 5.91 2.91
CA GLN A 36 2.59 6.35 3.93
C GLN A 36 3.93 5.61 3.80
N LEU A 37 3.87 4.30 3.58
CA LEU A 37 5.06 3.48 3.40
C LEU A 37 5.83 3.90 2.15
N ALA A 38 5.14 4.17 1.04
CA ALA A 38 5.76 4.67 -0.19
C ALA A 38 6.52 5.98 0.06
N ASP A 39 5.89 6.94 0.75
CA ASP A 39 6.54 8.20 1.10
C ASP A 39 7.78 8.00 2.00
N VAL A 40 7.66 7.15 3.03
CA VAL A 40 8.77 6.86 3.96
C VAL A 40 9.95 6.23 3.21
N LEU A 41 9.70 5.22 2.37
CA LEU A 41 10.75 4.54 1.60
C LEU A 41 11.50 5.51 0.67
N ILE A 42 10.75 6.35 -0.04
CA ILE A 42 11.34 7.35 -0.95
C ILE A 42 12.16 8.38 -0.16
N ARG A 43 11.65 8.88 0.97
CA ARG A 43 12.39 9.81 1.83
C ARG A 43 13.65 9.19 2.44
N ARG A 44 13.67 7.88 2.63
CA ARG A 44 14.82 7.11 3.15
C ARG A 44 15.82 6.65 2.08
N GLY A 45 15.66 7.09 0.83
CA GLY A 45 16.67 6.88 -0.21
C GLY A 45 16.39 5.76 -1.20
N VAL A 46 15.26 5.04 -1.08
CA VAL A 46 14.86 4.05 -2.10
C VAL A 46 14.74 4.72 -3.46
N SER A 47 15.40 4.17 -4.48
CA SER A 47 15.49 4.83 -5.79
C SER A 47 14.12 4.92 -6.46
N LYS A 48 13.37 3.80 -6.43
CA LYS A 48 12.08 3.69 -7.09
C LYS A 48 11.11 2.83 -6.28
N VAL A 49 9.89 3.32 -6.12
CA VAL A 49 8.78 2.58 -5.51
C VAL A 49 7.69 2.35 -6.55
N HIS A 50 7.13 1.13 -6.55
CA HIS A 50 6.00 0.72 -7.37
C HIS A 50 4.82 0.39 -6.46
N LEU A 51 3.72 1.11 -6.62
CA LEU A 51 2.49 0.91 -5.85
C LEU A 51 1.44 0.22 -6.72
N LEU A 52 1.11 -1.04 -6.41
CA LEU A 52 0.04 -1.78 -7.08
C LEU A 52 -1.26 -1.70 -6.29
N MET A 53 -2.33 -1.38 -7.00
CA MET A 53 -3.67 -1.23 -6.44
C MET A 53 -4.68 -2.02 -7.27
N ARG A 54 -5.52 -2.80 -6.60
CA ARG A 54 -6.60 -3.57 -7.24
C ARG A 54 -7.71 -2.68 -7.83
N ARG A 55 -7.90 -1.49 -7.27
CA ARG A 55 -8.89 -0.50 -7.70
C ARG A 55 -8.18 0.82 -8.03
N GLY A 56 -8.89 1.77 -8.62
CA GLY A 56 -8.42 3.14 -8.79
C GLY A 56 -8.25 3.86 -7.45
N TRP A 57 -7.66 5.05 -7.51
CA TRP A 57 -7.42 5.88 -6.33
C TRP A 57 -8.73 6.30 -5.67
N GLN A 58 -8.87 6.03 -4.37
CA GLN A 58 -10.03 6.46 -3.58
C GLN A 58 -9.60 7.60 -2.66
N LEU A 59 -9.93 8.83 -3.06
CA LEU A 59 -9.69 10.02 -2.25
C LEU A 59 -10.84 10.18 -1.26
N LYS A 60 -10.56 10.03 0.03
CA LYS A 60 -11.52 10.34 1.09
C LYS A 60 -10.89 11.32 2.08
N PRO A 61 -11.64 12.32 2.60
CA PRO A 61 -11.14 13.20 3.65
C PRO A 61 -10.79 12.42 4.94
N PHE A 62 -11.53 11.33 5.20
CA PHE A 62 -11.36 10.43 6.33
C PHE A 62 -11.31 8.97 5.85
N ASP A 63 -10.63 8.12 6.60
CA ASP A 63 -10.42 6.70 6.32
C ASP A 63 -11.56 5.79 6.82
N VAL A 64 -12.59 6.39 7.40
CA VAL A 64 -13.83 5.76 7.86
C VAL A 64 -15.03 6.56 7.35
N ASP A 65 -16.11 5.86 7.00
CA ASP A 65 -17.33 6.53 6.52
C ASP A 65 -17.93 7.47 7.58
N LEU A 66 -18.46 8.60 7.12
CA LEU A 66 -19.05 9.67 7.95
C LEU A 66 -20.12 9.15 8.93
N ILE A 67 -20.84 8.10 8.56
CA ILE A 67 -21.85 7.46 9.42
C ILE A 67 -21.22 6.97 10.73
N TRP A 68 -19.99 6.44 10.68
CA TRP A 68 -19.23 5.96 11.83
C TRP A 68 -18.56 7.06 12.66
N MET A 69 -18.46 8.27 12.11
CA MET A 69 -17.91 9.46 12.76
C MET A 69 -18.98 10.47 13.24
N SER A 70 -20.25 10.20 12.95
CA SER A 70 -21.38 11.09 13.29
C SER A 70 -22.11 10.66 14.57
N LYS A 71 -23.11 11.46 14.98
CA LYS A 71 -24.07 11.11 16.04
C LYS A 71 -24.83 9.80 15.80
N PHE A 72 -24.80 9.25 14.58
CA PHE A 72 -25.43 7.99 14.17
C PHE A 72 -24.54 6.75 14.38
N LYS A 73 -23.37 6.90 15.02
CA LYS A 73 -22.46 5.79 15.34
C LYS A 73 -23.11 4.68 16.17
N SER A 74 -24.06 5.02 17.05
CA SER A 74 -24.83 4.03 17.81
C SER A 74 -25.73 3.20 16.90
N THR A 75 -26.39 3.82 15.92
CA THR A 75 -27.25 3.16 14.94
C THR A 75 -26.46 2.24 14.01
N ALA A 76 -25.30 2.68 13.51
CA ALA A 76 -24.43 1.84 12.69
C ALA A 76 -23.88 0.63 13.46
N ARG A 77 -23.51 0.84 14.74
CA ARG A 77 -23.13 -0.26 15.64
C ARG A 77 -24.30 -1.19 15.97
N ALA A 78 -25.51 -0.65 16.13
CA ALA A 78 -26.71 -1.43 16.39
C ALA A 78 -27.03 -2.33 15.20
N ALA A 79 -26.99 -1.80 13.97
CA ALA A 79 -27.17 -2.57 12.74
C ALA A 79 -26.16 -3.73 12.59
N SER A 80 -24.88 -3.49 12.91
CA SER A 80 -23.86 -4.55 12.92
C SER A 80 -24.08 -5.58 14.04
N ARG A 81 -24.57 -5.16 15.22
CA ARG A 81 -24.87 -6.05 16.35
C ARG A 81 -26.17 -6.84 16.20
N SER A 82 -27.12 -6.32 15.43
CA SER A 82 -28.41 -6.94 15.14
C SER A 82 -28.39 -7.76 13.85
N ALA A 83 -27.21 -7.97 13.24
CA ALA A 83 -27.09 -8.85 12.09
C ALA A 83 -27.40 -10.29 12.53
N ASP A 84 -28.28 -10.97 11.79
CA ASP A 84 -28.77 -12.30 12.16
C ASP A 84 -27.73 -13.39 11.89
N SER A 85 -26.67 -13.06 11.13
CA SER A 85 -25.59 -13.97 10.79
C SER A 85 -24.21 -13.29 10.75
N PHE A 86 -23.16 -14.11 10.89
CA PHE A 86 -21.77 -13.66 10.79
C PHE A 86 -21.44 -13.11 9.38
N GLU A 87 -22.00 -13.71 8.33
CA GLU A 87 -21.78 -13.27 6.94
C GLU A 87 -22.35 -11.87 6.69
N GLU A 88 -23.55 -11.62 7.20
CA GLU A 88 -24.20 -10.32 7.10
C GLU A 88 -23.43 -9.24 7.87
N ASN A 89 -22.95 -9.56 9.08
CA ASN A 89 -22.08 -8.66 9.83
C ASN A 89 -20.74 -8.39 9.10
N LEU A 90 -20.13 -9.42 8.50
CA LEU A 90 -18.92 -9.26 7.70
C LEU A 90 -19.15 -8.33 6.52
N ASP A 91 -20.29 -8.41 5.86
CA ASP A 91 -20.60 -7.54 4.72
C ASP A 91 -20.86 -6.10 5.15
N ILE A 92 -21.54 -5.87 6.27
CA ILE A 92 -21.68 -4.54 6.89
C ILE A 92 -20.30 -3.95 7.20
N ILE A 93 -19.38 -4.74 7.76
CA ILE A 93 -18.00 -4.31 8.07
C ILE A 93 -17.21 -4.04 6.79
N LYS A 94 -17.32 -4.89 5.76
CA LYS A 94 -16.63 -4.68 4.48
C LYS A 94 -17.12 -3.42 3.78
N GLN A 95 -18.42 -3.18 3.78
CA GLN A 95 -19.03 -1.97 3.22
C GLN A 95 -18.53 -0.73 3.95
N ALA A 96 -18.55 -0.73 5.29
CA ALA A 96 -18.06 0.38 6.11
C ALA A 96 -16.58 0.73 5.89
N ARG A 97 -15.77 -0.24 5.46
CA ARG A 97 -14.35 -0.03 5.16
C ARG A 97 -14.12 0.48 3.75
N ASP A 98 -14.99 0.16 2.78
CA ASP A 98 -14.93 0.54 1.36
C ASP A 98 -13.50 0.51 0.73
N GLY A 99 -12.69 -0.46 1.16
CA GLY A 99 -11.31 -0.62 0.72
C GLY A 99 -10.32 0.42 1.26
N GLY A 100 -9.09 0.40 0.75
CA GLY A 100 -8.07 1.36 1.16
C GLY A 100 -8.36 2.75 0.58
N SER A 101 -8.55 3.74 1.44
CA SER A 101 -8.66 5.15 1.06
C SER A 101 -7.39 5.91 1.42
N THR A 102 -7.16 7.02 0.72
CA THR A 102 -6.03 7.95 0.96
C THR A 102 -6.56 9.36 1.15
N THR A 103 -5.89 10.14 2.00
CA THR A 103 -6.26 11.53 2.28
C THR A 103 -5.63 12.52 1.28
N SER A 104 -6.26 13.69 1.10
CA SER A 104 -5.78 14.73 0.17
C SER A 104 -4.35 15.21 0.45
N ARG A 105 -3.91 15.14 1.70
CA ARG A 105 -2.52 15.45 2.08
C ARG A 105 -1.54 14.50 1.42
N TYR A 106 -1.79 13.20 1.51
CA TYR A 106 -0.88 12.19 0.97
C TYR A 106 -0.96 12.10 -0.56
N GLN A 107 -2.11 12.42 -1.16
CA GLN A 107 -2.20 12.55 -2.61
C GLN A 107 -1.19 13.57 -3.14
N LYS A 108 -1.13 14.79 -2.56
CA LYS A 108 -0.18 15.82 -2.97
C LYS A 108 1.28 15.37 -2.83
N ILE A 109 1.59 14.63 -1.77
CA ILE A 109 2.93 14.06 -1.54
C ILE A 109 3.27 13.06 -2.64
N LEU A 110 2.36 12.12 -2.94
CA LEU A 110 2.60 11.09 -3.94
C LEU A 110 2.67 11.68 -5.36
N GLU A 111 1.85 12.67 -5.71
CA GLU A 111 1.97 13.42 -6.97
C GLU A 111 3.36 14.05 -7.11
N GLY A 112 3.92 14.58 -6.01
CA GLY A 112 5.28 15.07 -5.97
C GLY A 112 6.32 13.98 -6.26
N HIS A 113 6.14 12.78 -5.73
CA HIS A 113 7.04 11.64 -5.99
C HIS A 113 6.89 11.08 -7.41
N ILE A 114 5.68 11.08 -7.96
CA ILE A 114 5.40 10.71 -9.36
C ILE A 114 6.08 11.68 -10.32
N LYS A 115 5.94 13.00 -10.10
CA LYS A 115 6.60 14.04 -10.92
C LYS A 115 8.12 13.89 -10.92
N ARG A 116 8.71 13.51 -9.79
CA ARG A 116 10.16 13.23 -9.64
C ARG A 116 10.57 11.86 -10.20
N LYS A 117 9.63 11.11 -10.80
CA LYS A 117 9.82 9.74 -11.30
C LYS A 117 10.35 8.78 -10.23
N ARG A 118 10.08 9.02 -8.94
CA ARG A 118 10.47 8.13 -7.83
C ARG A 118 9.36 7.15 -7.43
N LEU A 119 8.12 7.41 -7.85
CA LEU A 119 6.96 6.56 -7.64
C LEU A 119 6.28 6.22 -8.97
N VAL A 120 5.89 4.96 -9.15
CA VAL A 120 4.93 4.53 -10.19
C VAL A 120 3.72 3.93 -9.51
N VAL A 121 2.53 4.32 -9.95
CA VAL A 121 1.27 3.77 -9.44
C VAL A 121 0.62 2.96 -10.55
N HIS A 122 0.29 1.71 -10.23
CA HIS A 122 -0.38 0.78 -11.12
C HIS A 122 -1.77 0.47 -10.54
N THR A 123 -2.82 0.96 -11.17
CA THR A 123 -4.21 0.77 -10.73
C THR A 123 -4.90 -0.34 -11.52
N HIS A 124 -5.96 -0.91 -10.94
CA HIS A 124 -6.73 -2.00 -11.55
C HIS A 124 -5.89 -3.27 -11.79
N ILE A 125 -4.86 -3.48 -10.98
CA ILE A 125 -3.98 -4.65 -11.08
C ILE A 125 -4.19 -5.57 -9.88
N THR A 126 -4.42 -6.85 -10.17
CA THR A 126 -4.47 -7.91 -9.17
C THR A 126 -3.25 -8.80 -9.30
N VAL A 127 -2.50 -8.95 -8.21
CA VAL A 127 -1.42 -9.93 -8.13
C VAL A 127 -2.02 -11.33 -8.05
N LYS A 128 -1.60 -12.23 -8.93
CA LYS A 128 -2.07 -13.62 -9.01
C LYS A 128 -1.03 -14.61 -8.49
N THR A 129 0.24 -14.37 -8.78
CA THR A 129 1.33 -15.25 -8.39
C THR A 129 2.51 -14.43 -7.90
N GLN A 130 3.30 -15.05 -7.02
CA GLN A 130 4.59 -14.54 -6.60
C GLN A 130 5.59 -15.70 -6.66
N SER A 131 6.77 -15.44 -7.21
CA SER A 131 7.90 -16.35 -7.16
C SER A 131 9.15 -15.61 -6.72
N TYR A 132 10.08 -16.34 -6.13
CA TYR A 132 11.37 -15.82 -5.71
C TYR A 132 12.46 -16.48 -6.53
N CYS A 133 13.21 -15.69 -7.30
CA CYS A 133 14.37 -16.17 -8.02
C CYS A 133 15.58 -16.15 -7.08
N ARG A 134 16.17 -17.32 -6.80
CA ARG A 134 17.34 -17.41 -5.90
C ARG A 134 18.60 -16.82 -6.51
N ASP A 135 18.75 -16.92 -7.83
CA ASP A 135 19.95 -16.48 -8.56
C ASP A 135 20.05 -14.97 -8.57
N THR A 136 18.97 -14.28 -8.92
CA THR A 136 18.92 -12.81 -8.91
C THR A 136 18.56 -12.25 -7.52
N LYS A 137 18.12 -13.11 -6.59
CA LYS A 137 17.60 -12.75 -5.27
C LYS A 137 16.47 -11.72 -5.35
N HIS A 138 15.63 -11.82 -6.38
CA HIS A 138 14.53 -10.90 -6.62
C HIS A 138 13.18 -11.61 -6.63
N ARG A 139 12.13 -10.85 -6.29
CA ARG A 139 10.74 -11.32 -6.39
C ARG A 139 10.17 -10.99 -7.76
N ILE A 140 9.57 -12.00 -8.38
CA ILE A 140 8.85 -11.90 -9.65
C ILE A 140 7.36 -12.02 -9.33
N ILE A 141 6.56 -11.14 -9.91
CA ILE A 141 5.12 -11.03 -9.63
C ILE A 141 4.33 -11.22 -10.92
N GLY A 142 3.43 -12.21 -10.93
CA GLY A 142 2.43 -12.36 -11.98
C GLY A 142 1.19 -11.53 -11.64
N SER A 143 0.71 -10.74 -12.59
CA SER A 143 -0.40 -9.81 -12.40
C SER A 143 -1.47 -9.92 -13.50
N GLN A 144 -2.68 -9.48 -13.16
CA GLN A 144 -3.79 -9.36 -14.10
C GLN A 144 -4.41 -7.94 -14.01
N PRO A 145 -4.52 -7.21 -15.13
CA PRO A 145 -3.89 -7.51 -16.43
C PRO A 145 -2.36 -7.59 -16.31
N PRO A 146 -1.67 -8.30 -17.24
CA PRO A 146 -0.22 -8.42 -17.21
C PRO A 146 0.45 -7.05 -17.31
N LEU A 147 1.28 -6.72 -16.33
CA LEU A 147 2.14 -5.54 -16.41
C LEU A 147 3.38 -5.88 -17.26
N LEU A 148 3.43 -5.33 -18.47
CA LEU A 148 4.62 -5.39 -19.32
C LEU A 148 5.76 -4.63 -18.63
N ALA A 149 6.88 -5.32 -18.42
CA ALA A 149 8.15 -4.76 -17.91
C ALA A 149 8.14 -4.18 -16.49
N LEU A 150 7.62 -4.92 -15.50
CA LEU A 150 7.97 -4.62 -14.10
C LEU A 150 9.46 -4.93 -13.86
N PRO A 151 10.20 -4.06 -13.15
CA PRO A 151 11.57 -4.36 -12.76
C PRO A 151 11.59 -5.48 -11.72
N GLU A 152 12.77 -6.05 -11.53
CA GLU A 152 13.02 -6.97 -10.42
C GLU A 152 12.91 -6.24 -9.07
N PHE A 153 12.23 -6.85 -8.09
CA PHE A 153 11.98 -6.23 -6.78
C PHE A 153 12.86 -6.84 -5.70
N ASP A 154 13.36 -5.98 -4.82
CA ASP A 154 14.07 -6.43 -3.62
C ASP A 154 13.10 -7.20 -2.69
N PRO A 155 13.49 -8.39 -2.19
CA PRO A 155 12.65 -9.17 -1.29
C PRO A 155 12.55 -8.46 0.06
N SER A 156 11.39 -8.52 0.71
CA SER A 156 11.29 -8.30 2.14
C SER A 156 11.66 -9.61 2.84
N SER A 157 12.71 -9.60 3.67
CA SER A 157 13.13 -10.70 4.55
C SER A 157 11.98 -11.38 5.29
#